data_AF-A0A645HQZ7-F1
#
_entry.id   AF-A0A645HQZ7-F1
#
_cell.length_a   1.000
_cell.length_b   1.000
_cell.length_c   1.000
_cell.angle_alpha   90.00
_cell.angle_beta   90.00
_cell.angle_gamma   90.00
#
_symmetry.space_group_name_H-M   'P 1'
#
loop_
_entity.id
_entity.type
_entity.pdbx_description
1 polymer ?
#
loop_
_entity_poly.entity_id
_entity_poly.type
_entity_poly.pdbx_seq_one_letter_code
_entity_poly.pdbx_strand_id
1 'polypeptide(L)'
;MMKNNADYSKVKNITLGNDDFFAATQKEIDFVWIFEAWTGMEAKVRGVELNYIPVKDLDPALNYYTPILITNTKTIKENPDKVRRFLKATEKGYRYAIEKPEESGKILLKYAPELEEELVIESQKFLAGEYTKGAPKWGVMKEEIWRNYAEFLFQNGLIEKELNVEDAYTNEFLPE
;
A
#
# COMPACT_ATOMS: atom_id res chain seq x y z
N MET A 1 8.96 -10.71 17.09
CA MET A 1 9.62 -9.75 18.04
C MET A 1 11.08 -10.08 18.37
N MET A 2 11.55 -11.33 18.25
CA MET A 2 12.94 -11.69 18.63
C MET A 2 14.03 -11.21 17.66
N LYS A 3 13.69 -10.84 16.42
CA LYS A 3 14.68 -10.57 15.36
C LYS A 3 15.65 -9.43 15.68
N ASN A 4 15.21 -8.40 16.39
CA ASN A 4 16.01 -7.20 16.69
C ASN A 4 16.39 -7.07 18.16
N ASN A 5 16.18 -8.12 18.97
CA ASN A 5 16.43 -8.08 20.43
C ASN A 5 15.77 -6.88 21.14
N ALA A 6 14.54 -6.55 20.72
CA ALA A 6 13.77 -5.41 21.22
C ALA A 6 12.55 -5.89 22.03
N ASP A 7 12.18 -5.11 23.04
CA ASP A 7 11.05 -5.39 23.92
C ASP A 7 9.85 -4.53 23.53
N TYR A 8 8.87 -5.15 22.84
CA TYR A 8 7.66 -4.45 22.40
C TYR A 8 6.78 -3.97 23.55
N SER A 9 6.88 -4.55 24.75
CA SER A 9 6.09 -4.10 25.90
C SER A 9 6.45 -2.66 26.35
N LYS A 10 7.60 -2.15 25.89
CA LYS A 10 8.04 -0.77 26.10
C LYS A 10 7.52 0.20 25.05
N VAL A 11 6.87 -0.29 23.99
CA VAL A 11 6.27 0.55 22.94
C VAL A 11 4.83 0.88 23.33
N LYS A 12 4.52 2.17 23.47
CA LYS A 12 3.14 2.63 23.69
C LYS A 12 2.46 2.87 22.35
N ASN A 13 1.45 2.06 22.04
CA ASN A 13 0.62 2.30 20.86
C ASN A 13 -0.36 3.45 21.11
N ILE A 14 -0.44 4.38 20.17
CA ILE A 14 -1.40 5.49 20.15
C ILE A 14 -2.17 5.42 18.84
N THR A 15 -3.49 5.49 18.92
CA THR A 15 -4.36 5.48 17.74
C THR A 15 -4.58 6.92 17.27
N LEU A 16 -4.03 7.25 16.11
CA LEU A 16 -4.11 8.60 15.52
C LEU A 16 -5.39 8.84 14.70
N GLY A 17 -6.14 7.79 14.36
CA GLY A 17 -7.28 7.94 13.44
C GLY A 17 -6.83 8.49 12.08
N ASN A 18 -7.31 9.68 11.72
CA ASN A 18 -6.99 10.38 10.47
C ASN A 18 -6.10 11.62 10.70
N ASP A 19 -5.43 11.72 11.86
CA ASP A 19 -4.60 12.87 12.18
C ASP A 19 -3.40 13.00 11.25
N ASP A 20 -3.01 14.26 10.97
CA ASP A 20 -1.85 14.59 10.16
C ASP A 20 -0.54 14.13 10.81
N PHE A 21 0.34 13.53 10.02
CA PHE A 21 1.63 13.00 10.47
C PHE A 21 2.49 14.06 11.18
N PHE A 22 2.61 15.25 10.58
CA PHE A 22 3.51 16.30 11.09
C PHE A 22 2.95 16.93 12.36
N ALA A 23 1.64 17.05 12.49
CA ALA A 23 1.00 17.48 13.72
C ALA A 23 1.15 16.45 14.84
N ALA A 24 0.96 15.15 14.52
CA ALA A 24 1.02 14.07 15.50
C ALA A 24 2.44 13.88 16.09
N THR A 25 3.45 13.97 15.23
CA THR A 25 4.88 13.81 15.62
C THR A 25 5.42 14.97 16.47
N GLN A 26 4.77 16.13 16.46
CA GLN A 26 5.18 17.26 17.31
C GLN A 26 4.66 17.17 18.75
N LYS A 27 3.70 16.29 19.04
CA LYS A 27 2.97 16.32 20.31
C LYS A 27 2.85 14.97 21.00
N GLU A 28 2.50 13.92 20.27
CA GLU A 28 1.95 12.71 20.89
C GLU A 28 2.71 11.43 20.55
N ILE A 29 3.44 11.38 19.43
CA ILE A 29 4.13 10.17 18.96
C ILE A 29 5.56 10.42 18.51
N ASP A 30 6.42 9.41 18.68
CA ASP A 30 7.82 9.47 18.23
C ASP A 30 8.01 8.99 16.78
N PHE A 31 7.15 8.09 16.31
CA PHE A 31 7.17 7.55 14.94
C PHE A 31 5.79 7.00 14.56
N VAL A 32 5.53 6.87 13.27
CA VAL A 32 4.31 6.24 12.73
C VAL A 32 4.59 5.61 11.37
N TRP A 33 3.74 4.67 10.99
CA TRP A 33 3.79 4.03 9.70
C TRP A 33 3.16 4.89 8.61
N ILE A 34 3.92 5.14 7.54
CA ILE A 34 3.51 5.96 6.40
C ILE A 34 3.64 5.21 5.08
N PHE A 35 3.00 5.74 4.04
CA PHE A 35 3.42 5.46 2.66
C PHE A 35 4.51 6.47 2.25
N GLU A 36 5.62 5.97 1.70
CA GLU A 36 6.71 6.83 1.21
C GLU A 36 6.22 7.80 0.14
N ALA A 37 5.38 7.31 -0.78
CA ALA A 37 4.80 8.11 -1.85
C ALA A 37 3.88 9.24 -1.37
N TRP A 38 3.47 9.24 -0.09
CA TRP A 38 2.61 10.28 0.47
C TRP A 38 3.40 11.13 1.46
N THR A 39 3.42 10.76 2.75
CA THR A 39 4.10 11.53 3.79
C THR A 39 5.61 11.65 3.55
N GLY A 40 6.23 10.63 2.95
CA GLY A 40 7.65 10.69 2.57
C GLY A 40 7.91 11.74 1.49
N MET A 41 7.02 11.85 0.50
CA MET A 41 7.10 12.90 -0.52
C MET A 41 6.76 14.27 0.07
N GLU A 42 5.75 14.36 0.93
CA GLU A 42 5.39 15.60 1.61
C GLU A 42 6.54 16.16 2.43
N ALA A 43 7.28 15.30 3.14
CA ALA A 43 8.49 15.72 3.85
C ALA A 43 9.56 16.25 2.89
N LYS A 44 9.78 15.60 1.74
CA LYS A 44 10.71 16.10 0.71
C LYS A 44 10.30 17.46 0.17
N VAL A 45 9.02 17.63 -0.18
CA VAL A 45 8.45 18.91 -0.64
C VAL A 45 8.61 20.00 0.41
N ARG A 46 8.39 19.68 1.69
CA ARG A 46 8.53 20.62 2.81
C ARG A 46 9.98 20.84 3.28
N GLY A 47 10.96 20.13 2.72
CA GLY A 47 12.34 20.18 3.18
C GLY A 47 12.54 19.65 4.61
N VAL A 48 11.69 18.73 5.06
CA VAL A 48 11.77 18.08 6.37
C VAL A 48 12.57 16.78 6.25
N GLU A 49 13.62 16.65 7.04
CA GLU A 49 14.38 15.41 7.13
C GLU A 49 13.60 14.34 7.92
N LEU A 50 13.50 13.13 7.34
CA LEU A 50 12.92 11.97 8.01
C LEU A 50 13.94 10.87 8.17
N ASN A 51 13.93 10.23 9.34
CA ASN A 51 14.44 8.87 9.47
C ASN A 51 13.37 7.92 8.92
N TYR A 52 13.69 7.24 7.83
CA TYR A 52 12.77 6.31 7.18
C TYR A 52 13.31 4.88 7.25
N ILE A 53 12.49 3.96 7.74
CA ILE A 53 12.80 2.53 7.82
C ILE A 53 11.83 1.79 6.90
N PRO A 54 12.26 1.37 5.69
CA PRO A 54 11.40 0.61 4.81
C PRO A 54 11.06 -0.75 5.43
N VAL A 55 9.77 -1.04 5.56
CA VAL A 55 9.28 -2.29 6.17
C VAL A 55 9.83 -3.53 5.45
N LYS A 56 9.94 -3.47 4.12
CA LYS A 56 10.55 -4.52 3.29
C LYS A 56 12.02 -4.84 3.60
N ASP A 57 12.74 -3.92 4.26
CA ASP A 57 14.16 -4.12 4.61
C ASP A 57 14.32 -4.79 5.98
N LEU A 58 13.23 -4.86 6.77
CA LEU A 58 13.22 -5.52 8.08
C LEU A 58 13.17 -7.04 7.96
N ASP A 59 12.47 -7.57 6.96
CA ASP A 59 12.37 -8.99 6.65
C ASP A 59 11.93 -9.19 5.19
N PRO A 60 12.48 -10.17 4.44
CA PRO A 60 12.03 -10.45 3.08
C PRO A 60 10.51 -10.73 2.97
N ALA A 61 9.91 -11.34 3.99
CA ALA A 61 8.47 -11.59 4.04
C ALA A 61 7.62 -10.32 4.21
N LEU A 62 8.24 -9.21 4.62
CA LEU A 62 7.59 -7.92 4.80
C LEU A 62 7.56 -7.06 3.52
N ASN A 63 8.04 -7.60 2.40
CA ASN A 63 7.82 -7.04 1.06
C ASN A 63 6.50 -7.56 0.45
N TYR A 64 5.39 -7.33 1.16
CA TYR A 64 4.05 -7.76 0.75
C TYR A 64 3.29 -6.68 -0.03
N TYR A 65 2.13 -7.05 -0.59
CA TYR A 65 1.28 -6.13 -1.33
C TYR A 65 0.53 -5.15 -0.43
N THR A 66 0.78 -3.85 -0.61
CA THR A 66 0.03 -2.78 0.04
C THR A 66 0.05 -1.50 -0.81
N PRO A 67 -1.10 -0.83 -1.03
CA PRO A 67 -2.46 -1.30 -0.75
C PRO A 67 -2.90 -2.40 -1.74
N ILE A 68 -4.04 -3.05 -1.47
CA ILE A 68 -4.68 -4.03 -2.37
C ILE A 68 -6.16 -3.73 -2.58
N LEU A 69 -6.71 -4.20 -3.70
CA LEU A 69 -8.15 -4.20 -3.96
C LEU A 69 -8.76 -5.49 -3.42
N ILE A 70 -9.87 -5.35 -2.69
CA ILE A 70 -10.60 -6.51 -2.14
C ILE A 70 -12.07 -6.48 -2.56
N THR A 71 -12.67 -7.67 -2.63
CA THR A 71 -14.11 -7.86 -2.76
C THR A 71 -14.51 -9.11 -1.97
N ASN A 72 -15.80 -9.38 -1.83
CA ASN A 72 -16.29 -10.57 -1.12
C ASN A 72 -16.57 -11.73 -2.07
N THR A 73 -16.49 -12.96 -1.54
CA THR A 73 -16.72 -14.20 -2.29
C THR A 73 -18.12 -14.29 -2.90
N LYS A 74 -19.13 -13.68 -2.26
CA LYS A 74 -20.49 -13.58 -2.80
C LYS A 74 -20.52 -12.81 -4.12
N THR A 75 -19.86 -11.65 -4.18
CA THR A 75 -19.79 -10.82 -5.40
C THR A 75 -19.07 -11.54 -6.52
N ILE A 76 -17.98 -12.25 -6.21
CA ILE A 76 -17.24 -13.07 -7.16
C ILE A 76 -18.13 -14.18 -7.76
N LYS A 77 -18.89 -14.89 -6.91
CA LYS A 77 -19.75 -16.01 -7.33
C LYS A 77 -20.99 -15.54 -8.08
N GLU A 78 -21.66 -14.50 -7.59
CA GLU A 78 -22.95 -14.05 -8.12
C GLU A 78 -22.79 -13.09 -9.31
N ASN A 79 -21.69 -12.34 -9.39
CA ASN A 79 -21.48 -11.35 -10.44
C ASN A 79 -19.99 -11.22 -10.86
N PRO A 80 -19.39 -12.30 -11.39
CA PRO A 80 -18.00 -12.30 -11.83
C PRO A 80 -17.73 -11.23 -12.90
N ASP A 81 -18.69 -10.99 -13.80
CA ASP A 81 -18.55 -9.99 -14.86
C ASP A 81 -18.42 -8.55 -14.32
N LYS A 82 -19.11 -8.23 -13.22
CA LYS A 82 -18.91 -6.94 -12.53
C LYS A 82 -17.48 -6.80 -12.04
N VAL A 83 -16.90 -7.85 -11.48
CA VAL A 83 -15.50 -7.84 -11.01
C VAL A 83 -14.53 -7.64 -12.18
N ARG A 84 -14.69 -8.39 -13.28
CA ARG A 84 -13.83 -8.24 -14.48
C ARG A 84 -13.94 -6.84 -15.08
N ARG A 85 -15.16 -6.31 -15.22
CA ARG A 85 -15.40 -4.96 -15.76
C ARG A 85 -14.82 -3.87 -14.88
N PHE A 86 -14.93 -4.02 -13.55
CA PHE A 86 -14.32 -3.10 -12.60
C PHE A 86 -12.80 -3.10 -12.75
N LEU A 87 -12.15 -4.26 -12.68
CA LEU A 87 -10.69 -4.36 -12.80
C LEU A 87 -10.18 -3.88 -14.16
N LYS A 88 -10.90 -4.15 -15.25
CA LYS A 88 -10.56 -3.62 -16.59
C LYS A 88 -10.63 -2.09 -16.65
N ALA A 89 -11.61 -1.46 -15.99
CA ALA A 89 -11.70 0.00 -15.94
C ALA A 89 -10.60 0.58 -15.03
N THR A 90 -10.34 -0.06 -13.89
CA THR A 90 -9.31 0.33 -12.95
C THR A 90 -7.91 0.23 -13.55
N GLU A 91 -7.59 -0.86 -14.25
CA GLU A 91 -6.31 -1.02 -14.96
C GLU A 91 -6.09 0.13 -15.97
N LYS A 92 -7.11 0.48 -16.76
CA LYS A 92 -7.02 1.62 -17.69
C LYS A 92 -6.71 2.93 -16.96
N GLY A 93 -7.30 3.13 -15.79
CA GLY A 93 -7.02 4.28 -14.92
C GLY A 93 -5.57 4.31 -14.46
N TYR A 94 -5.07 3.20 -13.89
CA TYR A 94 -3.67 3.12 -13.46
C TYR A 94 -2.68 3.24 -14.62
N ARG A 95 -2.97 2.65 -15.77
CA ARG A 95 -2.14 2.81 -16.97
C ARG A 95 -2.07 4.27 -17.41
N TYR A 96 -3.21 4.97 -17.42
CA TYR A 96 -3.22 6.42 -17.67
C TYR A 96 -2.39 7.17 -16.63
N ALA A 97 -2.51 6.79 -15.35
CA ALA A 97 -1.73 7.35 -14.24
C ALA A 97 -0.21 7.16 -14.39
N ILE A 98 0.21 6.03 -14.95
CA ILE A 98 1.62 5.73 -15.28
C ILE A 98 2.09 6.56 -16.47
N GLU A 99 1.30 6.63 -17.54
CA GLU A 99 1.67 7.32 -18.79
C GLU A 99 1.59 8.85 -18.70
N LYS A 100 0.71 9.36 -17.83
CA LYS A 100 0.33 10.77 -17.68
C LYS A 100 0.27 11.17 -16.21
N PRO A 101 1.40 11.12 -15.47
CA PRO A 101 1.39 11.33 -14.03
C PRO A 101 0.90 12.73 -13.63
N GLU A 102 1.36 13.78 -14.31
CA GLU A 102 0.94 15.16 -13.99
C GLU A 102 -0.55 15.38 -14.27
N GLU A 103 -1.05 14.95 -15.43
CA GLU A 103 -2.46 15.08 -15.75
C GLU A 103 -3.34 14.26 -14.81
N SER A 104 -2.86 13.09 -14.38
CA SER A 104 -3.57 12.25 -13.42
C SER A 104 -3.62 12.86 -12.02
N GLY A 105 -2.53 13.46 -11.56
CA GLY A 105 -2.53 14.24 -10.32
C GLY A 105 -3.51 15.41 -10.39
N LYS A 106 -3.57 16.13 -11.51
CA LYS A 106 -4.57 17.19 -11.74
C LYS A 106 -6.01 16.66 -11.78
N ILE A 107 -6.23 15.43 -12.24
CA ILE A 107 -7.55 14.79 -12.14
C ILE A 107 -7.89 14.55 -10.68
N LEU A 108 -6.97 14.01 -9.86
CA LEU A 108 -7.20 13.82 -8.42
C LEU A 108 -7.57 15.14 -7.74
N LEU A 109 -6.82 16.21 -7.99
CA LEU A 109 -7.06 17.55 -7.42
C LEU A 109 -8.44 18.14 -7.78
N LYS A 110 -9.07 17.71 -8.87
CA LYS A 110 -10.45 18.12 -9.18
C LYS A 110 -11.48 17.50 -8.24
N TYR A 111 -11.19 16.32 -7.70
CA TYR A 111 -12.09 15.56 -6.82
C TYR A 111 -11.70 15.67 -5.34
N ALA A 112 -10.44 16.04 -5.05
CA ALA A 112 -9.90 16.29 -3.72
C ALA A 112 -9.12 17.62 -3.72
N PRO A 113 -9.82 18.78 -3.85
CA PRO A 113 -9.20 20.10 -3.99
C PRO A 113 -8.52 20.60 -2.70
N GLU A 114 -8.73 19.93 -1.56
CA GLU A 114 -8.06 20.20 -0.30
C GLU A 114 -6.60 19.73 -0.27
N LEU A 115 -6.19 18.89 -1.22
CA LEU A 115 -4.82 18.39 -1.33
C LEU A 115 -3.90 19.47 -1.90
N GLU A 116 -2.65 19.45 -1.44
CA GLU A 116 -1.61 20.34 -1.95
C GLU A 116 -1.14 19.86 -3.34
N GLU A 117 -1.09 20.78 -4.32
CA GLU A 117 -0.86 20.43 -5.72
C GLU A 117 0.55 19.88 -5.95
N GLU A 118 1.58 20.51 -5.38
CA GLU A 118 2.97 20.07 -5.55
C GLU A 118 3.18 18.65 -5.00
N LEU A 119 2.65 18.36 -3.80
CA LEU A 119 2.64 17.02 -3.21
C LEU A 119 1.98 16.01 -4.13
N VAL A 120 0.76 16.28 -4.62
CA VAL A 120 0.03 15.33 -5.47
C VAL A 120 0.78 15.04 -6.76
N ILE A 121 1.36 16.06 -7.38
CA ILE A 121 2.09 15.91 -8.64
C ILE A 121 3.38 15.11 -8.44
N GLU A 122 4.19 15.45 -7.42
CA GLU A 122 5.44 14.74 -7.16
C GLU A 122 5.21 13.31 -6.66
N SER A 123 4.18 13.09 -5.84
CA SER A 123 3.71 11.76 -5.44
C SER A 123 3.34 10.89 -6.65
N GLN A 124 2.55 11.45 -7.57
CA GLN A 124 2.08 10.70 -8.73
C GLN A 124 3.21 10.41 -9.73
N LYS A 125 4.19 11.31 -9.88
CA LYS A 125 5.42 11.05 -10.66
C LYS A 125 6.23 9.91 -10.07
N PHE A 126 6.39 9.88 -8.74
CA PHE A 126 7.07 8.77 -8.05
C PHE A 126 6.32 7.45 -8.29
N LEU A 127 5.01 7.43 -8.07
CA LEU A 127 4.18 6.23 -8.19
C LEU A 127 4.08 5.66 -9.61
N ALA A 128 4.25 6.49 -10.65
CA ALA A 128 4.27 6.03 -12.03
C ALA A 128 5.32 4.93 -12.29
N GLY A 129 6.44 4.95 -11.56
CA GLY A 129 7.47 3.90 -11.61
C GLY A 129 7.18 2.68 -10.73
N GLU A 130 6.23 2.77 -9.81
CA GLU A 130 5.98 1.75 -8.78
C GLU A 130 4.74 0.89 -9.07
N TYR A 131 3.71 1.41 -9.75
CA TYR A 131 2.42 0.71 -9.95
C TYR A 131 2.50 -0.66 -10.64
N THR A 132 3.55 -0.92 -11.42
CA THR A 132 3.78 -2.21 -12.12
C THR A 132 5.12 -2.84 -11.75
N LYS A 133 5.84 -2.28 -10.78
CA LYS A 133 7.21 -2.71 -10.45
C LYS A 133 7.24 -4.16 -10.00
N GLY A 134 8.14 -4.94 -10.61
CA GLY A 134 8.32 -6.36 -10.29
C GLY A 134 7.23 -7.30 -10.85
N ALA A 135 6.30 -6.78 -11.65
CA ALA A 135 5.22 -7.53 -12.28
C ALA A 135 5.17 -7.27 -13.81
N PRO A 136 4.70 -8.24 -14.62
CA PRO A 136 4.58 -8.06 -16.06
C PRO A 136 3.43 -7.12 -16.46
N LYS A 137 2.42 -6.98 -15.59
CA LYS A 137 1.22 -6.17 -15.80
C LYS A 137 0.72 -5.64 -14.45
N TRP A 138 -0.08 -4.58 -14.51
CA TRP A 138 -0.72 -4.01 -13.31
C TRP A 138 -1.60 -5.06 -12.61
N GLY A 139 -1.59 -5.04 -11.28
CA GLY A 139 -2.47 -5.86 -10.44
C GLY A 139 -2.09 -7.34 -10.31
N VAL A 140 -1.13 -7.85 -11.08
CA VAL A 140 -0.70 -9.26 -11.00
C VAL A 140 -0.03 -9.53 -9.65
N MET A 141 -0.60 -10.47 -8.90
CA MET A 141 -0.05 -10.95 -7.63
C MET A 141 0.62 -12.32 -7.77
N LYS A 142 1.70 -12.55 -7.02
CA LYS A 142 2.44 -13.82 -6.97
C LYS A 142 2.15 -14.56 -5.68
N GLU A 143 1.95 -15.87 -5.79
CA GLU A 143 1.63 -16.74 -4.66
C GLU A 143 2.74 -16.73 -3.60
N GLU A 144 4.00 -16.73 -4.04
CA GLU A 144 5.19 -16.64 -3.19
C GLU A 144 5.10 -15.48 -2.19
N ILE A 145 4.65 -14.29 -2.63
CA ILE A 145 4.58 -13.11 -1.76
C ILE A 145 3.52 -13.29 -0.68
N TRP A 146 2.36 -13.85 -1.03
CA TRP A 146 1.30 -14.19 -0.08
C TRP A 146 1.74 -15.26 0.92
N ARG A 147 2.41 -16.30 0.43
CA ARG A 147 2.94 -17.40 1.23
C ARG A 147 3.97 -16.93 2.24
N ASN A 148 4.97 -16.17 1.79
CA ASN A 148 6.03 -15.65 2.66
C ASN A 148 5.43 -14.81 3.80
N TYR A 149 4.48 -13.93 3.49
CA TYR A 149 3.84 -13.08 4.51
C TYR A 149 2.96 -13.88 5.47
N ALA A 150 2.15 -14.83 4.97
CA ALA A 150 1.32 -15.70 5.80
C ALA A 150 2.17 -16.55 6.77
N GLU A 151 3.27 -17.13 6.27
CA GLU A 151 4.22 -17.88 7.09
C GLU A 151 4.89 -16.99 8.14
N PHE A 152 5.28 -15.76 7.79
CA PHE A 152 5.82 -14.81 8.74
C PHE A 152 4.83 -14.49 9.87
N LEU A 153 3.56 -14.25 9.53
CA LEU A 153 2.52 -14.01 10.53
C LEU A 153 2.32 -15.21 11.45
N PHE A 154 2.27 -16.43 10.90
CA PHE A 154 2.08 -17.65 11.67
C PHE A 154 3.27 -17.95 12.60
N GLN A 155 4.50 -17.89 12.08
CA GLN A 155 5.71 -18.14 12.85
C GLN A 155 5.92 -17.13 13.99
N ASN A 156 5.42 -15.91 13.83
CA ASN A 156 5.46 -14.88 14.88
C ASN A 156 4.23 -14.91 15.81
N GLY A 157 3.33 -15.88 15.66
CA GLY A 157 2.12 -16.01 16.49
C GLY A 157 1.10 -14.88 16.31
N LEU A 158 1.13 -14.19 15.16
CA LEU A 158 0.19 -13.12 14.81
C LEU A 158 -1.13 -13.67 14.24
N ILE A 159 -1.11 -14.92 13.76
CA ILE A 159 -2.29 -15.70 13.38
C ILE A 159 -2.21 -17.08 14.02
N GLU A 160 -3.36 -17.63 14.41
CA GLU A 160 -3.45 -18.91 15.13
C GLU A 160 -3.31 -20.14 14.20
N LYS A 161 -3.61 -19.96 12.92
CA LYS A 161 -3.65 -21.04 11.92
C LYS A 161 -2.97 -20.59 10.65
N GLU A 162 -2.38 -21.56 9.95
CA GLU A 162 -1.85 -21.34 8.60
C GLU A 162 -2.98 -20.89 7.66
N LEU A 163 -2.68 -19.89 6.85
CA LEU A 163 -3.59 -19.36 5.84
C LEU A 163 -3.45 -20.19 4.56
N ASN A 164 -4.56 -20.65 4.00
CA ASN A 164 -4.56 -21.12 2.62
C ASN A 164 -4.44 -19.91 1.68
N VAL A 165 -3.27 -19.72 1.08
CA VAL A 165 -2.98 -18.55 0.23
C VAL A 165 -3.85 -18.49 -1.03
N GLU A 166 -4.31 -19.64 -1.52
CA GLU A 166 -5.21 -19.71 -2.68
C GLU A 166 -6.59 -19.11 -2.37
N ASP A 167 -7.00 -19.10 -1.10
CA ASP A 167 -8.24 -18.46 -0.66
C ASP A 167 -8.07 -16.93 -0.44
N ALA A 168 -6.83 -16.44 -0.37
CA ALA A 168 -6.52 -15.06 -0.02
C ALA A 168 -6.50 -14.12 -1.23
N TYR A 169 -6.20 -14.63 -2.43
CA TYR A 169 -6.13 -13.82 -3.64
C TYR A 169 -6.42 -14.62 -4.92
N THR A 170 -6.74 -13.91 -6.00
CA THR A 170 -6.83 -14.52 -7.34
C THR A 170 -6.51 -13.47 -8.41
N ASN A 171 -5.85 -13.92 -9.49
CA ASN A 171 -5.60 -13.11 -10.68
C ASN A 171 -6.65 -13.34 -11.79
N GLU A 172 -7.62 -14.24 -11.59
CA GLU A 172 -8.58 -14.68 -12.62
C GLU A 172 -9.40 -13.52 -13.21
N PHE A 173 -9.61 -12.46 -12.44
CA PHE A 173 -10.44 -11.32 -12.83
C PHE A 173 -9.65 -10.17 -13.46
N LEU A 174 -8.32 -10.28 -13.54
CA LEU A 174 -7.50 -9.29 -14.23
C LEU A 174 -7.79 -9.31 -15.74
N PRO A 175 -7.72 -8.15 -16.41
CA PRO A 175 -7.83 -8.09 -17.85
C PRO A 175 -6.67 -8.82 -18.54
N GLU A 176 -6.96 -9.40 -19.72
CA GLU A 176 -5.94 -9.95 -20.62
C GLU A 176 -5.02 -8.88 -21.20
#